data_AF-A0A1G7FUE2-F1
#
_entry.id   AF-A0A1G7FUE2-F1
#
_cell.length_a   1.000
_cell.length_b   1.000
_cell.length_c   1.000
_cell.angle_alpha   90.00
_cell.angle_beta   90.00
_cell.angle_gamma   90.00
#
_symmetry.space_group_name_H-M   'P 1'
#
loop_
_entity.id
_entity.type
_entity.pdbx_description
1 polymer ?
#
loop_
_entity_poly.entity_id
_entity_poly.type
_entity_poly.pdbx_seq_one_letter_code
_entity_poly.pdbx_strand_id
1 'polypeptide(L)'
;MTAPTIAEYLSYANLQIAAESFIRDEVTGELRSSGTEYLAALTRGNLHSSRFAATQAKEFADDWQVVDQRANTKTGFSGTLFRRVRDDPATGAKAGETVLSFRSTEFIDDAA
;
A
#
# COMPACT_ATOMS: atom_id res chain seq x y z
N MET A 1 24.26 -2.91 8.54
CA MET A 1 23.20 -3.09 7.52
C MET A 1 23.77 -2.63 6.19
N THR A 2 23.63 -3.43 5.14
CA THR A 2 23.96 -3.02 3.77
C THR A 2 22.95 -2.00 3.29
N ALA A 3 23.38 -1.04 2.48
CA ALA A 3 22.46 -0.08 1.87
C ALA A 3 21.48 -0.84 0.94
N PRO A 4 20.18 -0.52 0.97
CA PRO A 4 19.23 -1.07 0.01
C PRO A 4 19.62 -0.74 -1.43
N THR A 5 19.34 -1.67 -2.32
CA THR A 5 19.42 -1.53 -3.77
C THR A 5 18.32 -0.63 -4.31
N ILE A 6 18.46 -0.17 -5.55
CA ILE A 6 17.41 0.62 -6.23
C ILE A 6 16.10 -0.18 -6.34
N ALA A 7 16.18 -1.50 -6.55
CA ALA A 7 15.00 -2.36 -6.62
C ALA A 7 14.26 -2.42 -5.27
N GLU A 8 14.99 -2.54 -4.17
CA GLU A 8 14.41 -2.50 -2.82
C GLU A 8 13.78 -1.14 -2.53
N TYR A 9 14.46 -0.03 -2.85
CA TYR A 9 13.87 1.30 -2.69
C TYR A 9 12.60 1.51 -3.52
N LEU A 10 12.57 1.03 -4.77
CA LEU A 10 11.36 1.08 -5.59
C LEU A 10 10.23 0.24 -4.99
N SER A 11 10.55 -0.95 -4.47
CA SER A 11 9.57 -1.79 -3.77
C SER A 11 8.98 -1.09 -2.56
N TYR A 12 9.81 -0.44 -1.73
CA TYR A 12 9.36 0.33 -0.57
C TYR A 12 8.51 1.53 -0.96
N ALA A 13 8.88 2.26 -2.01
CA ALA A 13 8.08 3.38 -2.52
C ALA A 13 6.69 2.92 -2.97
N ASN A 14 6.61 1.81 -3.72
CA ASN A 14 5.33 1.26 -4.16
C ASN A 14 4.47 0.79 -2.97
N LEU A 15 5.06 0.09 -1.99
CA LEU A 15 4.36 -0.30 -0.76
C LEU A 15 3.80 0.91 -0.02
N GLN A 16 4.54 2.02 0.03
CA GLN A 16 4.10 3.25 0.66
C GLN A 16 2.92 3.91 -0.09
N ILE A 17 3.00 4.02 -1.42
CA ILE A 17 1.90 4.55 -2.25
C ILE A 17 0.63 3.70 -2.07
N ALA A 18 0.78 2.37 -2.05
CA ALA A 18 -0.34 1.47 -1.79
C ALA A 18 -0.90 1.66 -0.36
N ALA A 19 -0.03 1.78 0.64
CA ALA A 19 -0.44 1.96 2.04
C ALA A 19 -1.20 3.28 2.25
N GLU A 20 -0.92 4.28 1.42
CA GLU A 20 -1.61 5.57 1.46
C GLU A 20 -3.02 5.53 0.84
N SER A 21 -3.30 4.52 0.03
CA SER A 21 -4.59 4.34 -0.61
C SER A 21 -5.68 3.94 0.39
N PHE A 22 -6.91 4.42 0.19
CA PHE A 22 -8.08 4.03 0.99
C PHE A 22 -8.60 2.64 0.57
N ILE A 23 -7.84 1.60 0.94
CA ILE A 23 -8.10 0.19 0.63
C ILE A 23 -9.20 -0.36 1.54
N ARG A 24 -9.15 -0.04 2.83
CA ARG A 24 -10.27 -0.21 3.74
C ARG A 24 -11.14 1.04 3.67
N ASP A 25 -12.41 0.83 3.40
CA ASP A 25 -13.40 1.90 3.45
C ASP A 25 -13.53 2.40 4.90
N GLU A 26 -13.35 3.70 5.11
CA GLU A 26 -13.33 4.28 6.45
C GLU A 26 -14.74 4.38 7.06
N VAL A 27 -15.80 4.32 6.25
CA VAL A 27 -17.19 4.41 6.69
C VAL A 27 -17.76 3.02 6.93
N THR A 28 -17.66 2.12 5.94
CA THR A 28 -18.24 0.77 6.04
C THR A 28 -17.30 -0.21 6.73
N GLY A 29 -16.01 0.10 6.80
CA GLY A 29 -14.98 -0.83 7.25
C GLY A 29 -14.70 -1.95 6.25
N GLU A 30 -15.22 -1.92 5.03
CA GLU A 30 -15.00 -2.98 4.04
C GLU A 30 -13.56 -2.97 3.51
N LEU A 31 -12.92 -4.14 3.45
CA LEU A 31 -11.54 -4.28 2.96
C LEU A 31 -11.51 -4.71 1.49
N ARG A 32 -11.06 -3.81 0.62
CA ARG A 32 -10.86 -4.07 -0.82
C ARG A 32 -9.50 -4.75 -1.06
N SER A 33 -9.36 -5.99 -0.59
CA SER A 33 -8.07 -6.70 -0.50
C SER A 33 -7.54 -7.30 -1.81
N SER A 34 -8.39 -7.45 -2.83
CA SER A 34 -8.04 -8.03 -4.14
C SER A 34 -9.07 -7.65 -5.21
N GLY A 35 -8.79 -8.02 -6.47
CA GLY A 35 -9.74 -7.86 -7.57
C GLY A 35 -9.92 -6.41 -8.07
N THR A 36 -11.05 -6.16 -8.73
CA THR A 36 -11.33 -4.88 -9.41
C THR A 36 -11.45 -3.71 -8.44
N GLU A 37 -12.05 -3.91 -7.27
CA GLU A 37 -12.20 -2.88 -6.24
C GLU A 37 -10.86 -2.49 -5.62
N TYR A 38 -9.95 -3.46 -5.48
CA TYR A 38 -8.59 -3.19 -5.03
C TYR A 38 -7.81 -2.35 -6.04
N LEU A 39 -7.87 -2.71 -7.34
CA LEU A 39 -7.26 -1.92 -8.41
C LEU A 39 -7.84 -0.49 -8.46
N ALA A 40 -9.15 -0.36 -8.27
CA ALA A 40 -9.80 0.95 -8.19
C ALA A 40 -9.32 1.75 -6.98
N ALA A 41 -9.14 1.12 -5.82
CA ALA A 41 -8.61 1.77 -4.62
C ALA A 41 -7.17 2.26 -4.83
N LEU A 42 -6.30 1.44 -5.42
CA LEU A 42 -4.90 1.78 -5.74
C LEU A 42 -4.79 2.92 -6.76
N THR A 43 -5.66 2.93 -7.76
CA THR A 43 -5.68 3.98 -8.80
C THR A 43 -6.29 5.29 -8.28
N ARG A 44 -7.27 5.19 -7.38
CA ARG A 44 -7.86 6.34 -6.69
C ARG A 44 -6.90 6.93 -5.65
N GLY A 45 -6.09 6.09 -5.01
CA GLY A 45 -5.08 6.51 -4.04
C GLY A 45 -5.68 7.12 -2.77
N ASN A 46 -5.02 8.17 -2.28
CA ASN A 46 -5.46 9.00 -1.15
C ASN A 46 -6.34 10.20 -1.58
N LEU A 47 -6.94 10.16 -2.78
CA LEU A 47 -7.66 11.27 -3.42
C LEU A 47 -6.79 12.50 -3.77
N HIS A 48 -5.47 12.39 -3.64
CA HIS A 48 -4.50 13.44 -3.98
C HIS A 48 -3.45 12.90 -4.98
N SER A 49 -2.17 13.22 -4.74
CA SER A 49 -1.05 12.85 -5.62
C SER A 49 -0.56 11.43 -5.41
N SER A 50 -0.78 10.84 -4.22
CA SER A 50 -0.35 9.47 -3.92
C SER A 50 -1.34 8.46 -4.47
N ARG A 51 -1.06 8.01 -5.70
CA ARG A 51 -1.86 7.04 -6.45
C ARG A 51 -1.03 6.36 -7.53
N PHE A 52 -1.47 5.20 -7.96
CA PHE A 52 -0.86 4.50 -9.09
C PHE A 52 -1.49 4.89 -10.43
N ALA A 53 -0.68 4.86 -11.49
CA ALA A 53 -1.24 4.69 -12.83
C ALA A 53 -1.88 3.29 -12.94
N ALA A 54 -2.89 3.13 -13.79
CA ALA A 54 -3.65 1.86 -13.88
C ALA A 54 -2.76 0.63 -14.16
N THR A 55 -1.72 0.77 -14.98
CA THR A 55 -0.75 -0.30 -15.25
C THR A 55 0.07 -0.66 -14.02
N GLN A 56 0.56 0.35 -13.29
CA GLN A 56 1.32 0.15 -12.04
C GLN A 56 0.46 -0.44 -10.93
N ALA A 57 -0.82 -0.05 -10.84
CA ALA A 57 -1.77 -0.63 -9.88
C ALA A 57 -1.94 -2.13 -10.14
N LYS A 58 -2.03 -2.52 -11.42
CA LYS A 58 -2.11 -3.93 -11.81
C LYS A 58 -0.83 -4.68 -11.47
N GLU A 59 0.34 -4.14 -11.83
CA GLU A 59 1.63 -4.75 -11.50
C GLU A 59 1.78 -4.95 -9.98
N PHE A 60 1.43 -3.92 -9.19
CA PHE A 60 1.46 -4.01 -7.73
C PHE A 60 0.52 -5.10 -7.20
N ALA A 61 -0.71 -5.18 -7.70
CA ALA A 61 -1.70 -6.16 -7.27
C ALA A 61 -1.37 -7.59 -7.70
N ASP A 62 -0.58 -7.78 -8.76
CA ASP A 62 -0.07 -9.09 -9.18
C ASP A 62 1.05 -9.58 -8.23
N ASP A 63 1.75 -8.67 -7.54
CA ASP A 63 2.84 -8.99 -6.59
C ASP A 63 2.39 -9.00 -5.13
N TRP A 64 1.43 -8.16 -4.75
CA TRP A 64 1.05 -7.88 -3.37
C TRP A 64 -0.46 -7.95 -3.13
N GLN A 65 -0.83 -8.71 -2.11
CA GLN A 65 -2.17 -8.73 -1.53
C GLN A 65 -2.19 -7.93 -0.23
N VAL A 66 -3.29 -7.23 0.03
CA VAL A 66 -3.53 -6.59 1.33
C VAL A 66 -4.19 -7.59 2.27
N VAL A 67 -3.53 -7.89 3.38
CA VAL A 67 -4.08 -8.75 4.44
C VAL A 67 -5.02 -7.95 5.33
N ASP A 68 -4.60 -6.75 5.71
CA ASP A 68 -5.40 -5.83 6.51
C ASP A 68 -4.89 -4.38 6.33
N GLN A 69 -5.77 -3.42 6.55
CA GLN A 69 -5.44 -2.01 6.69
C GLN A 69 -6.15 -1.44 7.91
N ARG A 70 -5.37 -0.82 8.80
CA ARG A 70 -5.88 0.06 9.84
C ARG A 70 -5.90 1.48 9.30
N ALA A 71 -7.10 2.03 9.10
CA ALA A 71 -7.32 3.42 8.74
C ALA A 71 -6.75 4.39 9.80
N ASN A 72 -6.70 5.68 9.47
CA ASN A 72 -6.11 6.68 10.35
C ASN A 72 -6.77 6.66 11.74
N THR A 73 -5.92 6.55 12.76
CA THR A 73 -6.31 6.61 14.16
C THR A 73 -6.34 8.06 14.65
N LYS A 74 -6.99 8.31 15.79
CA LYS A 74 -6.99 9.64 16.44
C LYS A 74 -5.60 10.18 16.77
N THR A 75 -4.60 9.31 16.82
CA THR A 75 -3.18 9.67 17.05
C THR A 75 -2.43 10.00 15.76
N GLY A 76 -3.10 9.99 14.62
CA GLY A 76 -2.51 10.30 13.33
C GLY A 76 -1.62 9.21 12.76
N PHE A 77 -1.91 7.93 13.04
CA PHE A 77 -1.18 6.81 12.44
C PHE A 77 -2.13 5.85 11.75
N SER A 78 -1.68 5.27 10.65
CA SER A 78 -2.29 4.13 9.98
C SER A 78 -1.24 3.09 9.59
N GLY A 79 -1.70 1.89 9.27
CA GLY A 79 -0.82 0.80 8.87
C GLY A 79 -1.50 -0.17 7.93
N THR A 80 -0.75 -0.68 6.97
CA THR A 80 -1.22 -1.68 6.01
C THR A 80 -0.30 -2.89 6.03
N LEU A 81 -0.88 -4.07 6.25
CA LEU A 81 -0.19 -5.35 6.18
C LEU A 81 -0.34 -5.93 4.78
N PHE A 82 0.77 -6.07 4.09
CA PHE A 82 0.85 -6.70 2.78
C PHE A 82 1.42 -8.11 2.90
N ARG A 83 1.01 -8.97 1.98
CA ARG A 83 1.60 -10.30 1.76
C ARG A 83 2.01 -10.43 0.31
N ARG A 84 3.22 -10.94 0.07
CA ARG A 84 3.65 -11.29 -1.29
C ARG A 84 2.88 -12.47 -1.84
N VAL A 85 2.42 -12.32 -3.07
CA VAL A 85 1.69 -13.36 -3.80
C VAL A 85 2.66 -14.31 -4.52
N ARG A 86 3.82 -13.81 -4.92
CA ARG A 86 4.86 -14.57 -5.64
C ARG A 86 6.27 -14.16 -5.21
N ASP A 87 7.24 -15.01 -5.54
CA ASP A 87 8.66 -14.70 -5.37
C ASP A 87 9.06 -13.49 -6.23
N ASP A 88 9.95 -12.65 -5.70
CA ASP A 88 10.54 -11.54 -6.44
C ASP A 88 12.04 -11.79 -6.65
N PRO A 89 12.46 -12.07 -7.88
CA PRO A 89 13.87 -12.27 -8.19
C PRO A 89 14.70 -10.99 -8.07
N ALA A 90 14.09 -9.80 -8.10
CA ALA A 90 14.82 -8.53 -8.05
C ALA A 90 15.26 -8.16 -6.63
N THR A 91 14.45 -8.48 -5.62
CA THR A 91 14.77 -8.24 -4.20
C THR A 91 15.12 -9.52 -3.42
N GLY A 92 14.85 -10.69 -4.00
CA GLY A 92 15.04 -12.00 -3.38
C GLY A 92 13.95 -12.42 -2.39
N ALA A 93 12.99 -11.53 -2.08
CA ALA A 93 11.91 -11.82 -1.15
C ALA A 93 10.90 -12.84 -1.72
N LYS A 94 10.28 -13.59 -0.81
CA LYS A 94 9.58 -14.83 -1.11
C LYS A 94 8.06 -14.70 -1.03
N ALA A 95 7.35 -15.53 -1.79
CA ALA A 95 5.91 -15.66 -1.67
C ALA A 95 5.51 -15.96 -0.22
N GLY A 96 4.45 -15.31 0.26
CA GLY A 96 3.97 -15.44 1.63
C GLY A 96 4.67 -14.55 2.67
N GLU A 97 5.82 -13.96 2.36
CA GLU A 97 6.43 -12.95 3.24
C GLU A 97 5.53 -11.73 3.38
N THR A 98 5.56 -11.13 4.57
CA THR A 98 4.69 -10.01 4.92
C THR A 98 5.48 -8.74 5.19
N VAL A 99 4.94 -7.62 4.72
CA VAL A 99 5.48 -6.29 5.00
C VAL A 99 4.41 -5.45 5.68
N LEU A 100 4.77 -4.79 6.78
CA LEU A 100 3.93 -3.83 7.46
C LEU A 100 4.41 -2.42 7.13
N SER A 101 3.60 -1.66 6.40
CA SER A 101 3.89 -0.26 6.10
C SER A 101 3.14 0.62 7.09
N PHE A 102 3.86 1.46 7.82
CA PHE A 102 3.29 2.47 8.70
C PHE A 102 3.34 3.82 8.01
N ARG A 103 2.29 4.62 8.20
CA ARG A 103 2.31 6.04 7.86
C ARG A 103 1.76 6.88 9.01
N SER A 104 2.33 8.07 9.15
CA SER A 104 1.75 9.14 9.96
C SER A 104 0.72 9.90 9.13
N THR A 105 -0.14 10.70 9.77
CA THR A 105 -1.05 11.62 9.11
C THR A 105 -0.28 12.52 8.18
N GLU A 106 -0.66 12.45 6.91
CA GLU A 106 -0.45 13.53 5.95
C GLU A 106 -1.24 14.73 6.48
N PHE A 107 -0.63 15.92 6.56
CA PHE A 107 -1.23 17.17 7.05
C PHE A 107 -2.39 17.69 6.16
N ILE A 108 -3.08 16.82 5.41
CA ILE A 108 -4.21 17.17 4.55
C ILE A 108 -5.35 17.81 5.36
N ASP A 109 -5.50 17.44 6.63
CA ASP A 109 -6.56 17.97 7.51
C ASP A 109 -6.10 19.17 8.38
N ASP A 110 -4.84 19.60 8.33
CA ASP A 110 -4.30 20.67 9.19
C ASP A 110 -4.43 22.07 8.58
N ALA A 111 -5.34 22.23 7.62
CA ALA A 111 -5.77 23.52 7.09
C ALA A 111 -7.17 23.85 7.62
N ALA A 112 -7.24 24.41 8.83
CA ALA A 112 -8.40 25.12 9.36
C ALA A 112 -8.02 26.56 9.71
#